data_AF-A0A498S8H9-F1
#
_entry.id   AF-A0A498S8H9-F1
#
_cell.length_a   1.000
_cell.length_b   1.000
_cell.length_c   1.000
_cell.angle_alpha   90.00
_cell.angle_beta   90.00
_cell.angle_gamma   90.00
#
_symmetry.space_group_name_H-M   'P 1'
#
loop_
_entity.id
_entity.type
_entity.pdbx_description
1 polymer ?
#
loop_
_entity_poly.entity_id
_entity_poly.type
_entity_poly.pdbx_seq_one_letter_code
_entity_poly.pdbx_strand_id
1 'polypeptide(L)'
;MYLKTDTVGIVDLLNRLIQSKNGFELAIECLFCWQDLIGASYCLEPISTELQQTERAQIICLCLKFLNRLLEYSPNAIARIRIDHELKG
;
A
#
# COMPACT_ATOMS: atom_id res chain seq x y z
N MET A 1 9.97 -18.00 12.66
CA MET A 1 10.70 -18.09 11.38
C MET A 1 10.13 -17.00 10.48
N TYR A 2 10.70 -15.80 10.53
CA TYR A 2 10.21 -14.67 9.75
C TYR A 2 10.69 -14.86 8.31
N LEU A 3 9.75 -15.09 7.38
CA LEU A 3 10.03 -14.92 5.96
C LEU A 3 10.59 -13.51 5.82
N LYS A 4 11.84 -13.38 5.36
CA LYS A 4 12.41 -12.09 4.96
C LYS A 4 11.74 -11.74 3.63
N THR A 5 10.48 -11.33 3.70
CA THR A 5 9.69 -10.92 2.55
C THR A 5 10.41 -9.75 1.90
N ASP A 6 10.59 -9.81 0.58
CA ASP A 6 11.19 -8.71 -0.15
C ASP A 6 10.18 -7.57 -0.28
N THR A 7 10.08 -6.74 0.76
CA THR A 7 9.17 -5.58 0.79
C THR A 7 9.38 -4.68 -0.43
N VAL A 8 10.62 -4.52 -0.92
CA VAL A 8 10.91 -3.76 -2.14
C VAL A 8 10.18 -4.36 -3.34
N GLY A 9 10.33 -5.67 -3.56
CA GLY A 9 9.66 -6.39 -4.63
C GLY A 9 8.14 -6.33 -4.54
N ILE A 10 7.58 -6.44 -3.33
CA ILE A 10 6.14 -6.37 -3.08
C ILE A 10 5.59 -4.98 -3.41
N VAL A 11 6.18 -3.92 -2.86
CA VAL A 11 5.69 -2.55 -3.07
C VAL A 11 5.92 -2.10 -4.51
N ASP A 12 6.99 -2.54 -5.17
CA ASP A 12 7.17 -2.33 -6.61
C ASP A 12 6.09 -3.03 -7.46
N LEU A 13 5.73 -4.28 -7.10
CA LEU A 13 4.66 -5.01 -7.78
C LEU A 13 3.32 -4.28 -7.63
N LEU A 14 2.96 -3.84 -6.42
CA LEU A 14 1.73 -3.08 -6.18
C LEU A 14 1.70 -1.76 -6.98
N ASN A 15 2.85 -1.08 -7.04
CA ASN A 15 3.05 0.11 -7.86
C ASN A 15 2.79 -0.13 -9.35
N ARG A 16 3.14 -1.31 -9.88
CA ARG A 16 2.86 -1.69 -11.27
C ARG A 16 1.41 -2.15 -11.46
N LEU A 17 0.89 -2.92 -10.51
CA LEU A 17 -0.45 -3.48 -10.53
C LEU A 17 -1.53 -2.40 -10.61
N ILE A 18 -1.40 -1.33 -9.83
CA ILE A 18 -2.40 -0.27 -9.75
C ILE A 18 -2.66 0.45 -11.08
N GLN A 19 -1.68 0.44 -12.00
CA GLN A 19 -1.79 1.04 -13.32
C GLN A 19 -2.48 0.13 -14.35
N SER A 20 -2.76 -1.12 -14.00
CA SER A 20 -3.44 -2.07 -14.88
C SER A 20 -4.96 -1.87 -14.88
N LYS A 21 -5.66 -2.52 -15.81
CA LYS A 21 -7.13 -2.53 -15.82
C LYS A 21 -7.64 -3.18 -14.53
N ASN A 22 -8.53 -2.49 -13.82
CA ASN A 22 -9.00 -2.86 -12.47
C ASN A 22 -7.86 -2.92 -11.43
N GLY A 23 -6.75 -2.23 -11.70
CA GLY A 23 -5.55 -2.28 -10.88
C GLY A 23 -5.77 -1.71 -9.47
N PHE A 24 -6.66 -0.74 -9.32
CA PHE A 24 -7.02 -0.18 -8.01
C PHE A 24 -7.68 -1.24 -7.13
N GLU A 25 -8.73 -1.91 -7.63
CA GLU A 25 -9.41 -2.97 -6.87
C GLU A 25 -8.44 -4.07 -6.46
N LEU A 26 -7.61 -4.54 -7.40
CA LEU A 26 -6.62 -5.58 -7.13
C LEU A 26 -5.56 -5.13 -6.11
N ALA A 27 -5.12 -3.88 -6.15
CA ALA A 27 -4.17 -3.34 -5.18
C ALA A 27 -4.77 -3.28 -3.76
N ILE A 28 -6.05 -2.91 -3.65
CA ILE A 28 -6.79 -2.91 -2.38
C ILE A 28 -6.98 -4.34 -1.84
N GLU A 29 -7.33 -5.31 -2.70
CA GLU A 29 -7.40 -6.72 -2.31
C GLU A 29 -6.05 -7.22 -1.78
N CYS A 30 -4.94 -6.88 -2.44
CA CYS A 30 -3.61 -7.24 -1.97
C CYS A 30 -3.29 -6.61 -0.61
N LEU A 31 -3.71 -5.36 -0.38
CA LEU A 31 -3.53 -4.70 0.92
C LEU A 31 -4.36 -5.37 2.01
N PHE A 32 -5.59 -5.78 1.74
CA PHE A 32 -6.40 -6.55 2.70
C PHE A 32 -5.74 -7.90 3.03
N CYS A 33 -5.23 -8.62 2.03
CA CYS A 33 -4.50 -9.86 2.31
C CYS A 33 -3.26 -9.59 3.17
N TRP A 34 -2.52 -8.51 2.92
CA TRP A 34 -1.37 -8.16 3.73
C TRP A 34 -1.78 -7.77 5.16
N GLN A 35 -2.84 -6.97 5.30
CA GLN A 35 -3.43 -6.60 6.57
C GLN A 35 -3.77 -7.84 7.41
N ASP A 36 -4.49 -8.81 6.83
CA ASP A 36 -4.87 -10.06 7.49
C ASP A 36 -3.65 -10.88 7.93
N LEU A 37 -2.60 -10.93 7.08
CA LEU A 37 -1.37 -11.66 7.37
C LEU A 37 -0.59 -11.08 8.56
N ILE A 38 -0.64 -9.76 8.77
CA ILE A 38 0.06 -9.09 9.87
C ILE A 38 -0.84 -8.79 11.07
N GLY A 39 -2.14 -9.07 10.98
CA GLY A 39 -3.12 -8.76 12.02
C GLY A 39 -3.34 -7.26 12.23
N ALA A 40 -3.24 -6.47 11.16
CA ALA A 40 -3.41 -5.02 11.20
C ALA A 40 -4.89 -4.61 11.26
N SER A 41 -5.16 -3.43 11.84
CA SER A 41 -6.51 -2.88 11.99
C SER A 41 -6.94 -2.05 10.79
N TYR A 42 -5.99 -1.46 10.07
CA TYR A 42 -6.26 -0.57 8.93
C TYR A 42 -5.64 -1.08 7.63
N CYS A 43 -6.28 -0.77 6.49
CA CYS A 43 -5.88 -1.26 5.17
C CYS A 43 -4.49 -0.77 4.78
N LEU A 44 -4.14 0.47 5.12
CA LEU A 44 -2.85 1.08 4.83
C LEU A 44 -1.77 0.84 5.90
N GLU A 45 -2.12 0.19 7.02
CA GLU A 45 -1.18 -0.10 8.11
C GLU A 45 0.07 -0.88 7.69
N PRO A 46 0.00 -1.87 6.76
CA PRO A 46 1.21 -2.53 6.27
C PRO A 46 2.21 -1.55 5.63
N ILE A 47 1.71 -0.59 4.86
CA ILE A 47 2.55 0.41 4.17
C ILE A 47 3.08 1.46 5.16
N SER A 48 2.24 1.93 6.09
CA SER A 48 2.66 2.91 7.10
C SER A 48 3.68 2.33 8.08
N THR A 49 3.51 1.07 8.49
CA THR A 49 4.47 0.34 9.33
C THR A 49 5.82 0.22 8.64
N GLU A 50 5.84 -0.18 7.35
CA GLU A 50 7.08 -0.22 6.57
C GLU A 50 7.74 1.15 6.45
N LEU A 51 6.96 2.22 6.22
CA LEU A 51 7.48 3.59 6.18
C LEU A 51 8.09 4.05 7.51
N GLN A 52 7.51 3.67 8.64
CA GLN A 52 7.97 4.06 9.97
C GLN A 52 9.21 3.29 10.42
N GLN A 53 9.37 2.05 9.98
CA GLN A 53 10.44 1.16 10.45
C GLN A 53 11.68 1.14 9.53
N THR A 54 11.53 1.55 8.26
CA THR A 54 12.61 1.43 7.28
C THR A 54 13.54 2.64 7.26
N GLU A 55 14.85 2.39 7.22
CA GLU A 55 15.86 3.42 6.92
C GLU A 55 16.27 3.41 5.43
N ARG A 56 15.70 2.48 4.64
CA ARG A 56 16.07 2.30 3.23
C ARG A 56 15.31 3.30 2.37
N ALA A 57 16.00 4.32 1.87
CA ALA A 57 15.46 5.34 0.97
C ALA A 57 14.65 4.75 -0.20
N GLN A 58 15.07 3.60 -0.75
CA GLN A 58 14.35 2.92 -1.82
C GLN A 58 12.94 2.48 -1.41
N ILE A 59 12.77 1.91 -0.22
CA ILE A 59 11.46 1.47 0.29
C ILE A 59 10.59 2.70 0.54
N ILE A 60 11.15 3.75 1.16
CA ILE A 60 10.44 5.02 1.38
C ILE A 60 9.90 5.56 0.05
N CYS A 61 10.74 5.65 -0.98
CA CYS A 61 10.32 6.13 -2.29
C CYS A 61 9.22 5.26 -2.93
N LEU A 62 9.31 3.93 -2.80
CA LEU A 62 8.31 3.02 -3.36
C LEU A 62 6.96 3.13 -2.64
N CYS A 63 6.97 3.21 -1.31
CA CYS A 63 5.76 3.39 -0.52
C CYS A 63 5.10 4.73 -0.83
N LEU A 64 5.85 5.84 -0.86
CA LEU A 64 5.31 7.16 -1.19
C LEU A 64 4.71 7.20 -2.61
N LYS A 65 5.37 6.57 -3.60
CA LYS A 65 4.83 6.43 -4.95
C LYS A 65 3.53 5.64 -4.95
N PHE A 66 3.46 4.56 -4.20
CA PHE A 66 2.26 3.73 -4.13
C PHE A 66 1.10 4.47 -3.49
N LEU A 67 1.34 5.18 -2.38
CA LEU A 67 0.33 6.00 -1.71
C LEU A 67 -0.23 7.11 -2.63
N ASN A 68 0.65 7.80 -3.35
CA ASN A 68 0.22 8.80 -4.33
C ASN A 68 -0.62 8.16 -5.45
N ARG A 69 -0.26 6.97 -5.92
CA ARG A 69 -1.03 6.25 -6.94
C ARG A 69 -2.39 5.78 -6.41
N LEU A 70 -2.50 5.36 -5.16
CA LEU A 70 -3.80 5.05 -4.55
C LEU A 70 -4.76 6.25 -4.59
N LEU A 71 -4.24 7.46 -4.37
CA LEU A 71 -5.03 8.68 -4.49
C LEU A 71 -5.35 9.05 -5.95
N GLU A 72 -4.40 8.85 -6.87
CA GLU A 72 -4.52 9.17 -8.30
C GLU A 72 -5.51 8.25 -9.02
N TYR A 73 -5.38 6.93 -8.80
CA TYR A 73 -6.18 5.89 -9.47
C TYR A 73 -7.48 5.57 -8.74
N SER A 74 -7.83 6.33 -7.70
CA SER A 74 -9.04 6.08 -6.93
C SER A 74 -10.29 6.21 -7.82
N PRO A 75 -11.18 5.20 -7.84
CA PRO A 75 -12.26 5.12 -8.83
C PRO A 75 -13.39 6.13 -8.56
N ASN A 76 -13.47 6.68 -7.36
CA ASN A 76 -14.45 7.67 -6.97
C ASN A 76 -13.98 8.50 -5.76
N ALA A 77 -14.70 9.58 -5.48
CA ALA A 77 -14.40 10.48 -4.36
C ALA A 77 -14.46 9.77 -2.98
N ILE A 78 -15.35 8.79 -2.80
CA ILE A 78 -15.51 8.06 -1.53
C ILE A 78 -14.26 7.22 -1.25
N ALA A 79 -13.78 6.46 -2.24
CA ALA A 79 -12.56 5.68 -2.11
C ALA A 79 -11.34 6.56 -1.82
N ARG A 80 -11.25 7.73 -2.46
CA ARG A 80 -10.18 8.71 -2.23
C ARG A 80 -10.22 9.28 -0.81
N ILE A 81 -11.41 9.66 -0.34
CA ILE A 81 -11.62 10.16 1.04
C ILE A 81 -11.22 9.10 2.06
N ARG A 82 -11.55 7.82 1.83
CA ARG A 82 -11.16 6.72 2.72
C ARG A 82 -9.64 6.58 2.83
N ILE A 83 -8.93 6.59 1.70
CA ILE A 83 -7.46 6.55 1.66
C ILE A 83 -6.87 7.77 2.37
N ASP A 84 -7.36 8.97 2.06
CA ASP A 84 -6.89 10.21 2.68
C ASP A 84 -7.11 10.24 4.20
N HIS A 85 -8.25 9.70 4.67
CA HIS A 85 -8.53 9.57 6.10
C HIS A 85 -7.58 8.59 6.79
N GLU A 86 -7.36 7.39 6.23
CA GLU A 86 -6.41 6.43 6.82
C GLU A 86 -4.97 6.98 6.86
N LEU A 87 -4.57 7.81 5.88
CA LEU A 87 -3.24 8.43 5.87
C LEU A 87 -3.06 9.52 6.92
N LYS A 88 -4.13 10.19 7.36
CA LYS A 88 -4.08 11.29 8.33
C LYS A 88 -4.18 10.83 9.78
N GLY A 89 -4.73 9.64 10.03
CA GLY A 89 -5.01 9.11 11.37
C GLY A 89 -6.38 9.56 11.86
#